data_AF-A0A3S1JLT0-F1
#
_entry.id   AF-A0A3S1JLT0-F1
#
_cell.length_a   1.000
_cell.length_b   1.000
_cell.length_c   1.000
_cell.angle_alpha   90.00
_cell.angle_beta   90.00
_cell.angle_gamma   90.00
#
_symmetry.space_group_name_H-M   'P 1'
#
loop_
_entity.id
_entity.type
_entity.pdbx_description
1 polymer ?
#
loop_
_entity_poly.entity_id
_entity_poly.type
_entity_poly.pdbx_seq_one_letter_code
_entity_poly.pdbx_strand_id
1 'polypeptide(L)'
;NPGRALVLASGTPITNTLGEMFSVQRYLGYAALLERGLHEFDAWASTFGDVSTELELQPNGKYKPVTRFATFVNVPELIAMFRTFADVVMPEDLRRYVKVPAISTGKRRILTAKPTAAFKRYQVLLDERIKVIEMRDRPPEPGDDILLSVITDGRHAAIDLRLVDPDNDNEPDNKLNLL
;
A
#
# COMPACT_ATOMS: atom_id res chain seq x y z
N ASN A 1 -31.73 3.96 -17.66
CA ASN A 1 -31.31 5.08 -16.79
C ASN A 1 -30.99 6.32 -17.60
N PRO A 2 -32.00 7.13 -17.98
CA PRO A 2 -31.81 8.30 -18.85
C PRO A 2 -31.12 9.52 -18.18
N GLY A 3 -30.26 9.28 -17.17
CA GLY A 3 -29.54 10.34 -16.45
C GLY A 3 -28.16 9.95 -15.92
N ARG A 4 -27.66 8.74 -16.22
CA ARG A 4 -26.29 8.32 -15.88
C ARG A 4 -25.51 8.12 -17.17
N ALA A 5 -24.83 9.18 -17.62
CA ALA A 5 -24.03 9.18 -18.85
C ALA A 5 -22.71 8.38 -18.72
N LEU A 6 -22.35 7.96 -17.51
CA LEU A 6 -21.17 7.15 -17.22
C LEU A 6 -21.51 5.96 -16.31
N VAL A 7 -20.97 4.80 -16.65
CA VAL A 7 -20.98 3.59 -15.82
C VAL A 7 -19.52 3.17 -15.63
N LEU A 8 -19.09 3.06 -14.38
CA LEU A 8 -17.75 2.58 -14.01
C LEU A 8 -17.84 1.12 -13.58
N ALA A 9 -16.82 0.33 -13.91
CA ALA A 9 -16.68 -1.05 -13.46
C ALA A 9 -15.29 -1.25 -12.86
N SER A 10 -15.22 -1.86 -11.67
CA SER A 10 -13.97 -2.19 -11.00
C SER A 10 -14.10 -3.54 -10.28
N GLY A 11 -13.03 -4.33 -10.29
CA GLY A 11 -12.94 -5.58 -9.53
C GLY A 11 -12.70 -5.37 -8.03
N THR A 12 -12.21 -4.19 -7.64
CA THR A 12 -12.03 -3.76 -6.25
C THR A 12 -12.31 -2.27 -6.17
N PRO A 13 -13.31 -1.81 -5.39
CA PRO A 13 -13.72 -0.41 -5.43
C PRO A 13 -12.65 0.56 -4.89
N ILE A 14 -11.69 0.09 -4.09
CA ILE A 14 -10.70 0.93 -3.39
C ILE A 14 -9.41 0.12 -3.22
N THR A 15 -8.26 0.74 -3.51
CA THR A 15 -6.94 0.09 -3.52
C THR A 15 -6.11 0.39 -2.27
N ASN A 16 -6.73 0.94 -1.22
CA ASN A 16 -6.21 1.31 0.11
C ASN A 16 -5.97 2.81 0.35
N THR A 17 -6.62 3.72 -0.37
CA THR A 17 -6.58 5.14 0.03
C THR A 17 -7.98 5.70 0.30
N LEU A 18 -8.13 6.40 1.43
CA LEU A 18 -9.33 7.17 1.76
C LEU A 18 -9.75 8.11 0.61
N GLY A 19 -8.75 8.70 -0.07
CA GLY A 19 -8.96 9.61 -1.20
C GLY A 19 -9.63 8.98 -2.42
N GLU A 20 -9.36 7.70 -2.72
CA GLU A 20 -10.05 6.99 -3.82
C GLU A 20 -11.56 6.90 -3.55
N MET A 21 -11.95 6.54 -2.32
CA MET A 21 -13.36 6.44 -1.93
C MET A 21 -14.05 7.81 -2.05
N PHE A 22 -13.42 8.86 -1.52
CA PHE A 22 -13.94 10.21 -1.64
C PHE A 22 -14.08 10.63 -3.11
N SER A 23 -13.07 10.34 -3.95
CA SER A 23 -13.09 10.71 -5.37
C SER A 23 -14.25 10.04 -6.11
N VAL A 24 -14.49 8.75 -5.87
CA VAL A 24 -15.61 8.02 -6.46
C VAL A 24 -16.95 8.55 -5.96
N GLN A 25 -17.10 8.81 -4.66
CA GLN A 25 -18.32 9.40 -4.10
C GLN A 25 -18.57 10.82 -4.63
N ARG A 26 -17.52 11.63 -4.79
CA ARG A 26 -17.61 12.97 -5.37
C ARG A 26 -18.00 12.91 -6.84
N TYR A 27 -17.55 11.91 -7.58
CA TYR A 27 -17.86 11.77 -8.99
C TYR A 27 -19.29 11.22 -9.23
N LEU A 28 -19.71 10.21 -8.47
CA LEU A 28 -20.95 9.47 -8.72
C LEU A 28 -22.11 9.82 -7.75
N GLY A 29 -21.81 10.40 -6.60
CA GLY A 29 -22.75 10.64 -5.50
C GLY A 29 -22.70 12.07 -4.93
N TYR A 30 -22.23 13.05 -5.72
CA TYR A 30 -21.96 14.42 -5.25
C TYR A 30 -23.13 15.07 -4.50
N ALA A 31 -24.36 14.90 -4.99
CA ALA A 31 -25.56 15.48 -4.36
C ALA A 31 -25.74 15.00 -2.91
N ALA A 32 -25.48 13.72 -2.64
CA ALA A 32 -25.60 13.15 -1.30
C ALA A 32 -24.51 13.66 -0.34
N LEU A 33 -23.30 13.94 -0.87
CA LEU A 33 -22.21 14.57 -0.12
C LEU A 33 -22.54 16.04 0.21
N LEU A 34 -23.05 16.80 -0.76
CA LEU A 34 -23.46 18.18 -0.57
C LEU A 34 -24.53 18.31 0.52
N GLU A 35 -25.58 17.50 0.45
CA GLU A 35 -26.69 17.48 1.43
C GLU A 35 -26.20 17.24 2.87
N ARG A 36 -25.10 16.48 3.03
CA ARG A 36 -24.52 16.12 4.33
C ARG A 36 -23.37 17.03 4.75
N GLY A 37 -23.00 18.03 3.94
CA GLY A 37 -21.82 18.88 4.21
C GLY A 37 -20.47 18.16 4.06
N LEU A 38 -20.43 17.02 3.36
CA LEU A 38 -19.25 16.15 3.18
C LEU A 38 -18.62 16.27 1.79
N HIS A 39 -18.95 17.33 1.05
CA HIS A 39 -18.45 17.54 -0.31
C HIS A 39 -16.99 18.00 -0.35
N GLU A 40 -16.47 18.55 0.76
CA GLU A 40 -15.05 18.88 0.94
C GLU A 40 -14.29 17.70 1.55
N PHE A 41 -13.06 17.49 1.10
CA PHE A 41 -12.27 16.32 1.51
C PHE A 41 -12.00 16.31 3.01
N ASP A 42 -11.66 17.45 3.62
CA ASP A 42 -11.33 17.53 5.04
C ASP A 42 -12.54 17.15 5.93
N ALA A 43 -13.74 17.62 5.57
CA ALA A 43 -14.97 17.29 6.29
C ALA A 43 -15.33 15.80 6.14
N TRP A 44 -15.10 15.24 4.95
CA TRP A 44 -15.29 13.82 4.71
C TRP A 44 -14.27 12.97 5.47
N ALA A 45 -13.00 13.37 5.46
CA ALA A 45 -11.89 12.67 6.12
C ALA A 45 -12.00 12.74 7.64
N SER A 46 -12.49 13.83 8.22
CA SER A 46 -12.77 13.88 9.67
C SER A 46 -13.96 13.02 10.08
N THR A 47 -14.86 12.70 9.15
CA THR A 47 -16.07 11.89 9.42
C THR A 47 -15.79 10.40 9.23
N PHE A 48 -15.03 10.02 8.21
CA PHE A 48 -14.82 8.63 7.83
C PHE A 48 -13.37 8.15 7.94
N GLY A 49 -12.42 9.06 8.12
CA GLY A 49 -11.01 8.75 8.28
C GLY A 49 -10.60 8.74 9.74
N ASP A 50 -9.73 7.80 10.09
CA ASP A 50 -9.00 7.79 11.33
C ASP A 50 -7.50 7.60 11.07
N VAL A 51 -6.72 8.18 11.95
CA VAL A 51 -5.27 8.24 11.84
C VAL A 51 -4.70 7.17 12.77
N SER A 52 -4.01 6.18 12.19
CA SER A 52 -3.28 5.20 12.99
C SER A 52 -1.78 5.47 12.91
N THR A 53 -1.09 5.19 14.01
CA THR A 53 0.37 5.12 14.03
C THR A 53 0.76 3.64 14.00
N GLU A 54 1.43 3.24 12.93
CA GLU A 54 1.94 1.88 12.77
C GLU A 54 3.46 1.86 12.68
N LEU A 55 4.06 0.75 13.11
CA LEU A 55 5.49 0.53 12.94
C LEU A 55 5.77 0.03 11.52
N GLU A 56 6.40 0.86 10.68
CA GLU A 56 6.84 0.48 9.36
C GLU A 56 8.31 0.03 9.36
N LEU A 57 8.61 -1.05 8.64
CA LEU A 57 9.97 -1.54 8.47
C LEU A 57 10.70 -0.70 7.42
N GLN A 58 11.77 -0.05 7.84
CA GLN A 58 12.62 0.76 6.99
C GLN A 58 13.64 -0.10 6.23
N PRO A 59 14.26 0.42 5.15
CA PRO A 59 15.22 -0.33 4.32
C PRO A 59 16.45 -0.83 5.09
N ASN A 60 16.88 -0.05 6.08
CA ASN A 60 17.96 -0.40 7.02
C ASN A 60 17.56 -1.49 8.05
N GLY A 61 16.33 -2.02 7.99
CA GLY A 61 15.82 -3.04 8.90
C GLY A 61 15.31 -2.52 10.24
N LYS A 62 15.30 -1.21 10.48
CA LYS A 62 14.76 -0.61 11.72
C LYS A 62 13.27 -0.32 11.56
N TYR A 63 12.54 -0.29 12.66
CA TYR A 63 11.13 0.14 12.66
C TYR A 63 11.03 1.64 12.92
N LYS A 64 10.19 2.34 12.14
CA LYS A 64 9.84 3.75 12.35
C LYS A 64 8.32 3.85 12.56
N PRO A 65 7.84 4.53 13.61
CA PRO A 65 6.43 4.84 13.72
C PRO A 65 6.06 5.82 12.60
N VAL A 66 5.09 5.41 11.77
CA VAL A 66 4.54 6.24 10.69
C VAL A 66 3.06 6.42 10.98
N THR A 67 2.67 7.68 11.13
CA THR A 67 1.29 8.09 11.33
C THR A 67 0.67 8.38 9.98
N ARG A 68 -0.39 7.64 9.62
CA ARG A 68 -1.08 7.79 8.33
C ARG A 68 -2.58 7.71 8.52
N PHE A 69 -3.32 8.30 7.60
CA PHE A 69 -4.75 8.02 7.44
C PHE A 69 -4.90 6.55 7.05
N ALA A 70 -5.30 5.71 7.99
CA ALA A 70 -5.10 4.26 7.87
C ALA A 70 -6.40 3.47 7.90
N THR A 71 -7.40 3.98 8.63
CA THR A 71 -8.62 3.22 8.93
C THR A 71 -9.84 4.04 8.60
N PHE A 72 -10.87 3.33 8.16
CA PHE A 72 -12.21 3.92 8.05
C PHE A 72 -12.92 3.81 9.40
N VAL A 73 -13.50 4.92 9.84
CA VAL A 73 -14.49 4.96 10.92
C VAL A 73 -15.86 5.23 10.31
N ASN A 74 -16.94 4.94 11.07
CA ASN A 74 -18.31 5.07 10.57
C ASN A 74 -18.53 4.29 9.25
N VAL A 75 -17.93 3.08 9.19
CA VAL A 75 -17.94 2.20 8.01
C VAL A 75 -19.37 1.85 7.55
N PRO A 76 -20.33 1.54 8.44
CA PRO A 76 -21.71 1.27 8.02
C PRO A 76 -22.34 2.43 7.24
N GLU A 77 -22.16 3.67 7.72
CA GLU A 77 -22.68 4.89 7.09
C GLU A 77 -21.99 5.13 5.75
N LEU A 78 -20.67 4.95 5.70
CA LEU A 78 -19.89 5.07 4.47
C LEU A 78 -20.34 4.07 3.40
N ILE A 79 -20.56 2.81 3.79
CA ILE A 79 -21.05 1.76 2.88
C ILE A 79 -22.47 2.07 2.43
N ALA A 80 -23.33 2.56 3.32
CA ALA A 80 -24.69 2.95 2.97
C ALA A 80 -24.70 4.04 1.89
N MET A 81 -23.85 5.06 2.04
CA MET A 81 -23.68 6.12 1.02
C MET A 81 -23.14 5.55 -0.29
N PHE A 82 -22.12 4.71 -0.24
CA PHE A 82 -21.52 4.09 -1.42
C PHE A 82 -22.52 3.24 -2.22
N ARG A 83 -23.35 2.44 -1.52
CA ARG A 83 -24.37 1.57 -2.14
C ARG A 83 -25.53 2.32 -2.79
N THR A 84 -25.66 3.63 -2.60
CA THR A 84 -26.69 4.43 -3.32
C THR A 84 -26.42 4.54 -4.82
N PHE A 85 -25.15 4.41 -5.23
CA PHE A 85 -24.75 4.53 -6.63
C PHE A 85 -23.96 3.33 -7.15
N ALA A 86 -23.50 2.42 -6.28
CA ALA A 86 -22.71 1.26 -6.66
C ALA A 86 -23.43 -0.07 -6.36
N ASP A 87 -23.49 -0.93 -7.38
CA ASP A 87 -23.83 -2.35 -7.20
C ASP A 87 -22.56 -3.11 -6.81
N VAL A 88 -22.59 -3.80 -5.67
CA VAL A 88 -21.43 -4.54 -5.13
C VAL A 88 -21.73 -6.03 -5.17
N VAL A 89 -20.91 -6.76 -5.92
CA VAL A 89 -20.98 -8.23 -5.99
C VAL A 89 -19.85 -8.81 -5.17
N MET A 90 -20.18 -9.60 -4.15
CA MET A 90 -19.20 -10.23 -3.28
C MET A 90 -18.71 -11.55 -3.88
N PRO A 91 -17.50 -12.02 -3.51
CA PRO A 91 -17.00 -13.32 -3.97
C PRO A 91 -17.99 -14.47 -3.72
N GLU A 92 -18.75 -14.43 -2.64
CA GLU A 92 -19.77 -15.42 -2.27
C GLU A 92 -20.93 -15.48 -3.29
N ASP A 93 -21.33 -14.32 -3.84
CA ASP A 93 -22.38 -14.24 -4.86
C ASP A 93 -21.94 -14.90 -6.16
N LEU A 94 -20.64 -14.78 -6.48
CA LEU A 94 -20.04 -15.35 -7.68
C LEU A 94 -19.86 -16.86 -7.61
N ARG A 95 -19.75 -17.47 -6.42
CA ARG A 95 -19.53 -18.92 -6.26
C ARG A 95 -20.64 -19.78 -6.87
N ARG A 96 -21.82 -19.21 -7.13
CA ARG A 96 -22.93 -19.88 -7.85
C ARG A 96 -22.67 -20.01 -9.35
N TYR A 97 -21.84 -19.14 -9.91
CA TYR A 97 -21.58 -19.03 -11.35
C TYR A 97 -20.18 -19.50 -11.73
N VAL A 98 -19.21 -19.41 -10.81
CA VAL A 98 -17.82 -19.79 -11.06
C VAL A 98 -17.29 -20.71 -9.96
N LYS A 99 -16.58 -21.76 -10.38
CA LYS A 99 -15.84 -22.65 -9.47
C LYS A 99 -14.45 -22.07 -9.22
N VAL A 100 -14.23 -21.57 -8.01
CA VAL A 100 -12.90 -21.09 -7.59
C VAL A 100 -12.04 -22.29 -7.16
N PRO A 101 -10.84 -22.48 -7.73
CA PRO A 101 -9.97 -23.58 -7.32
C PRO A 101 -9.46 -23.39 -5.89
N ALA A 102 -9.30 -24.49 -5.17
CA ALA A 102 -8.62 -24.47 -3.88
C ALA A 102 -7.14 -24.15 -4.06
N ILE A 103 -6.56 -23.42 -3.10
CA ILE A 103 -5.11 -23.27 -3.01
C ILE A 103 -4.52 -24.66 -2.79
N SER A 104 -3.49 -25.05 -3.56
CA SER A 104 -2.89 -26.39 -3.52
C SER A 104 -2.47 -26.83 -2.11
N THR A 105 -2.00 -25.88 -1.30
CA THR A 105 -1.55 -26.08 0.09
C THR A 105 -2.62 -25.74 1.13
N GLY A 106 -3.86 -25.46 0.71
CA GLY A 106 -4.98 -25.03 1.55
C GLY A 106 -4.88 -23.61 2.11
N LYS A 107 -3.67 -23.04 2.21
CA LYS A 107 -3.39 -21.70 2.70
C LYS A 107 -2.13 -21.11 2.05
N ARG A 108 -1.97 -19.79 2.15
CA ARG A 108 -0.73 -19.09 1.76
C ARG A 108 0.46 -19.67 2.54
N ARG A 109 1.56 -19.93 1.86
CA ARG A 109 2.83 -20.31 2.48
C ARG A 109 3.71 -19.07 2.59
N ILE A 110 4.15 -18.75 3.80
CA ILE A 110 5.09 -17.67 4.06
C ILE A 110 6.48 -18.32 4.17
N LEU A 111 7.40 -17.94 3.29
CA LEU A 111 8.79 -18.36 3.32
C LEU A 111 9.64 -17.20 3.82
N THR A 112 10.44 -17.44 4.85
CA THR A 112 11.26 -16.41 5.50
C THR A 112 12.73 -16.78 5.39
N ALA A 113 13.49 -15.96 4.65
CA ALA A 113 14.95 -16.02 4.66
C ALA A 113 15.48 -15.28 5.88
N LYS A 114 16.45 -15.88 6.59
CA LYS A 114 17.16 -15.18 7.67
C LYS A 114 18.13 -14.17 7.04
N PRO A 115 18.28 -12.97 7.62
CA PRO A 115 19.24 -12.00 7.11
C PRO A 115 20.67 -12.52 7.29
N THR A 116 21.39 -12.63 6.18
CA THR A 116 22.78 -13.07 6.13
C THR A 116 23.73 -12.00 6.68
N ALA A 117 24.98 -12.38 6.93
CA ALA A 117 25.99 -11.42 7.39
C ALA A 117 26.28 -10.34 6.33
N ALA A 118 26.31 -10.70 5.04
CA ALA A 118 26.50 -9.75 3.96
C ALA A 118 25.32 -8.78 3.85
N PHE A 119 24.09 -9.28 3.95
CA PHE A 119 22.90 -8.43 3.91
C PHE A 119 22.86 -7.45 5.10
N LYS A 120 23.22 -7.91 6.31
CA LYS A 120 23.33 -7.03 7.49
C LYS A 120 24.37 -5.92 7.31
N ARG A 121 25.51 -6.21 6.67
CA ARG A 121 26.51 -5.17 6.35
C ARG A 121 25.93 -4.15 5.37
N TYR A 122 25.21 -4.60 4.35
CA TYR A 122 24.54 -3.70 3.42
C TYR A 122 23.48 -2.82 4.11
N GLN A 123 22.74 -3.36 5.08
CA GLN A 123 21.79 -2.57 5.88
C GLN A 123 22.45 -1.41 6.66
N VAL A 124 23.70 -1.56 7.10
CA VAL A 124 24.47 -0.47 7.72
C VAL A 124 24.75 0.64 6.71
N LEU A 125 25.15 0.30 5.48
CA LEU A 125 25.33 1.27 4.41
C LEU A 125 24.04 2.02 4.08
N LEU A 126 22.89 1.33 4.06
CA LEU A 126 21.59 1.98 3.86
C LEU A 126 21.25 2.94 5.01
N ASP A 127 21.61 2.61 6.26
CA ASP A 127 21.43 3.52 7.42
C ASP A 127 22.26 4.80 7.27
N GLU A 128 23.48 4.70 6.77
CA GLU A 128 24.35 5.85 6.50
C GLU A 128 23.78 6.74 5.39
N ARG A 129 23.31 6.14 4.29
CA ARG A 129 22.64 6.87 3.20
C ARG A 129 21.40 7.62 3.70
N ILE A 130 20.56 6.97 4.51
CA ILE A 130 19.38 7.61 5.12
C ILE A 130 19.79 8.82 5.97
N LYS A 131 20.81 8.70 6.82
CA LYS A 131 21.28 9.81 7.66
C LYS A 131 21.76 10.99 6.82
N VAL A 132 22.53 10.74 5.76
CA VAL A 132 22.99 11.81 4.85
C VAL A 132 21.81 12.52 4.20
N ILE A 133 20.80 11.77 3.75
CA ILE A 133 19.57 12.33 3.16
C ILE A 133 18.78 13.16 4.19
N GLU A 134 18.64 12.67 5.42
CA GLU A 134 17.92 13.36 6.50
C GLU A 134 18.64 14.63 6.99
N MET A 135 19.97 14.69 6.89
CA MET A 135 20.78 15.86 7.24
C MET A 135 20.85 16.92 6.12
N ARG A 136 20.38 16.61 4.91
CA ARG A 136 20.42 17.54 3.78
C ARG A 136 19.44 18.70 4.03
N ASP A 137 19.95 19.93 4.00
CA ASP A 137 19.20 21.17 4.23
C ASP A 137 18.64 21.80 2.94
N ARG A 138 18.92 21.19 1.79
CA ARG A 138 18.41 21.60 0.47
C ARG A 138 17.48 20.55 -0.17
N PRO A 139 16.61 20.97 -1.10
CA PRO A 139 15.87 20.03 -1.94
C PRO A 139 16.80 19.08 -2.73
N PRO A 140 16.34 17.86 -3.06
CA PRO A 140 17.09 16.95 -3.93
C PRO A 140 17.27 17.53 -5.34
N GLU A 141 18.45 17.31 -5.90
CA GLU A 141 18.80 17.63 -7.28
C GLU A 141 18.96 16.33 -8.12
N PRO A 142 18.79 16.37 -9.45
CA PRO A 142 19.02 15.20 -10.29
C PRO A 142 20.41 14.58 -10.06
N GLY A 143 20.44 13.28 -9.75
CA GLY A 143 21.67 12.55 -9.43
C GLY A 143 21.96 12.42 -7.93
N ASP A 144 21.29 13.21 -7.08
CA ASP A 144 21.33 12.98 -5.64
C ASP A 144 20.70 11.63 -5.28
N ASP A 145 21.23 11.04 -4.22
CA ASP A 145 20.53 9.97 -3.54
C ASP A 145 19.28 10.51 -2.82
N ILE A 146 18.22 9.69 -2.82
CA ILE A 146 16.92 10.01 -2.21
C ILE A 146 16.36 8.79 -1.51
N LEU A 147 15.43 9.01 -0.57
CA LEU A 147 14.88 7.94 0.24
C LEU A 147 14.21 6.84 -0.62
N LEU A 148 13.58 7.20 -1.75
CA LEU A 148 12.99 6.24 -2.67
C LEU A 148 14.02 5.29 -3.31
N SER A 149 15.20 5.81 -3.66
CA SER A 149 16.31 5.01 -4.18
C SER A 149 16.80 4.03 -3.12
N VAL A 150 17.02 4.51 -1.88
CA VAL A 150 17.41 3.66 -0.74
C VAL A 150 16.37 2.57 -0.44
N ILE A 151 15.07 2.88 -0.52
CA ILE A 151 14.00 1.90 -0.37
C ILE A 151 14.06 0.82 -1.45
N THR A 152 14.28 1.25 -2.70
CA THR A 152 14.39 0.34 -3.84
C THR A 152 15.57 -0.60 -3.67
N ASP A 153 16.74 -0.06 -3.33
CA ASP A 153 17.95 -0.83 -3.09
C ASP A 153 17.80 -1.80 -1.92
N GLY A 154 17.18 -1.36 -0.81
CA GLY A 154 16.89 -2.24 0.32
C GLY A 154 15.96 -3.40 -0.05
N ARG A 155 14.95 -3.17 -0.91
CA ARG A 155 14.07 -4.24 -1.41
C ARG A 155 14.82 -5.22 -2.31
N HIS A 156 15.66 -4.72 -3.21
CA HIS A 156 16.51 -5.54 -4.07
C HIS A 156 17.46 -6.40 -3.25
N ALA A 157 18.24 -5.79 -2.36
CA ALA A 157 19.17 -6.49 -1.48
C ALA A 157 18.48 -7.52 -0.57
N ALA A 158 17.24 -7.26 -0.14
CA ALA A 158 16.48 -8.19 0.68
C ALA A 158 15.93 -9.40 -0.10
N ILE A 159 15.94 -9.36 -1.44
CA ILE A 159 15.65 -10.50 -2.32
C ILE A 159 16.95 -11.26 -2.56
N ASP A 160 17.96 -10.56 -3.08
CA ASP A 160 19.30 -11.04 -3.40
C ASP A 160 20.26 -9.84 -3.50
N LEU A 161 21.41 -9.91 -2.83
CA LEU A 161 22.41 -8.83 -2.87
C LEU A 161 22.95 -8.56 -4.28
N ARG A 162 22.91 -9.54 -5.19
CA ARG A 162 23.36 -9.36 -6.58
C ARG A 162 22.56 -8.34 -7.38
N LEU A 163 21.38 -7.96 -6.88
CA LEU A 163 20.54 -6.92 -7.49
C LEU A 163 21.05 -5.50 -7.21
N VAL A 164 21.96 -5.34 -6.24
CA VAL A 164 22.60 -4.06 -5.90
C VAL A 164 24.13 -4.12 -6.01
N ASP A 165 24.70 -5.32 -5.94
CA ASP A 165 26.13 -5.59 -6.05
C ASP A 165 26.36 -6.84 -6.92
N PRO A 166 26.46 -6.70 -8.26
CA PRO A 166 26.54 -7.83 -9.18
C PRO A 166 27.73 -8.78 -8.94
N ASP A 167 28.78 -8.30 -8.29
CA ASP A 167 30.00 -9.07 -8.00
C ASP A 167 29.87 -9.91 -6.71
N ASN A 168 28.77 -9.77 -5.97
CA ASN A 168 28.54 -10.53 -4.75
C ASN A 168 28.22 -12.02 -5.03
N ASP A 169 28.69 -12.90 -4.15
CA ASP A 169 28.42 -14.34 -4.27
C ASP A 169 26.92 -14.68 -4.14
N ASN A 170 26.51 -15.81 -4.75
CA ASN A 170 25.16 -16.34 -4.56
C ASN A 170 24.99 -16.93 -3.15
N GLU A 171 24.22 -16.25 -2.31
CA GLU A 171 23.96 -16.71 -0.94
C GLU A 171 22.95 -17.87 -0.92
N PRO A 172 23.29 -19.05 -0.36
CA PRO A 172 22.49 -20.27 -0.51
C PRO A 172 21.08 -20.16 0.10
N ASP A 173 20.92 -19.38 1.17
CA ASP A 173 19.67 -19.26 1.92
C ASP A 173 18.93 -17.93 1.66
N ASN A 174 19.24 -17.23 0.56
CA ASN A 174 18.53 -16.01 0.18
C ASN A 174 17.09 -16.30 -0.29
N LYS A 175 16.26 -15.27 -0.44
CA LYS A 175 14.84 -15.47 -0.77
C LYS A 175 14.63 -16.11 -2.14
N LEU A 176 15.51 -15.88 -3.11
CA LEU A 176 15.41 -16.51 -4.43
C LEU A 176 15.64 -18.02 -4.35
N ASN A 177 16.61 -18.47 -3.54
CA ASN A 177 16.95 -19.87 -3.39
C ASN A 177 15.99 -20.66 -2.48
N LEU A 178 15.03 -19.99 -1.82
CA LEU A 178 13.98 -20.63 -1.01
C LEU A 178 12.70 -20.99 -1.78
N LEU A 179 12.54 -20.49 -3.02
CA LEU A 179 11.35 -20.71 -3.86
C LEU A 179 11.39 -22.07 -4.56
#